data_AF-A0A7Z9RX95-F1
#
_entry.id   AF-A0A7Z9RX95-F1
#
_cell.length_a   1.000
_cell.length_b   1.000
_cell.length_c   1.000
_cell.angle_alpha   90.00
_cell.angle_beta   90.00
_cell.angle_gamma   90.00
#
_symmetry.space_group_name_H-M   'P 1'
#
loop_
_entity.id
_entity.type
_entity.pdbx_description
1 polymer ?
#
loop_
_entity_poly.entity_id
_entity_poly.type
_entity_poly.pdbx_seq_one_letter_code
_entity_poly.pdbx_strand_id
1 'polypeptide(L)'
;MTIRSHSLVLLVLVLLFPAVPISAADPVLGWLGGTADSFEGYTLVAPGTSTTTYLIDNAGRVVHSWQSNYRPGLSVYLLEDGKLLRSGKVPVTPADMNSGGWGGLFQLLDWDSNVLWQFQYSDDQVQQHH
;
A
#
# COMPACT_ATOMS: atom_id res chain seq x y z
N MET A 1 -17.79 70.10 -34.26
CA MET A 1 -18.38 68.96 -34.99
C MET A 1 -17.49 67.77 -34.69
N THR A 2 -17.83 66.68 -34.01
CA THR A 2 -19.03 66.14 -33.33
C THR A 2 -18.48 64.94 -32.53
N ILE A 3 -18.70 64.88 -31.20
CA ILE A 3 -19.47 63.84 -30.48
C ILE A 3 -18.71 62.56 -30.06
N ARG A 4 -18.55 62.43 -28.72
CA ARG A 4 -18.79 61.29 -27.78
C ARG A 4 -18.00 59.97 -28.05
N SER A 5 -17.83 58.98 -27.17
CA SER A 5 -18.53 58.51 -25.96
C SER A 5 -17.64 57.38 -25.36
N HIS A 6 -17.35 57.37 -24.06
CA HIS A 6 -17.85 56.41 -23.03
C HIS A 6 -16.78 55.46 -22.48
N SER A 7 -16.61 55.55 -21.16
CA SER A 7 -15.89 54.67 -20.27
C SER A 7 -16.40 53.23 -20.35
N LEU A 8 -15.50 52.25 -20.27
CA LEU A 8 -15.85 50.89 -19.85
C LEU A 8 -14.79 50.40 -18.85
N VAL A 9 -15.10 50.53 -17.56
CA VAL A 9 -14.37 49.85 -16.48
C VAL A 9 -14.91 48.42 -16.46
N LEU A 10 -14.10 47.45 -16.89
CA LEU A 10 -14.45 46.03 -16.86
C LEU A 10 -14.23 45.51 -15.43
N LEU A 11 -15.31 45.39 -14.65
CA LEU A 11 -15.30 44.77 -13.33
C LEU A 11 -15.24 43.24 -13.52
N VAL A 12 -14.06 42.64 -13.36
CA VAL A 12 -13.91 41.18 -13.32
C VAL A 12 -14.18 40.71 -11.89
N LEU A 13 -15.36 40.12 -11.68
CA LEU A 13 -15.72 39.48 -10.41
C LEU A 13 -15.05 38.10 -10.36
N VAL A 14 -13.91 37.98 -9.68
CA VAL A 14 -13.27 36.70 -9.40
C VAL A 14 -14.06 36.02 -8.27
N LEU A 15 -14.86 35.00 -8.62
CA LEU A 15 -15.51 34.13 -7.64
C LEU A 15 -14.42 33.32 -6.90
N LEU A 16 -14.14 33.72 -5.66
CA LEU A 16 -13.41 32.93 -4.67
C LEU A 16 -14.27 31.72 -4.29
N PHE A 17 -14.12 30.61 -5.01
CA PHE A 17 -14.53 29.30 -4.51
C PHE A 17 -13.42 28.80 -3.57
N PRO A 18 -13.67 28.59 -2.27
CA PRO A 18 -12.74 27.82 -1.47
C PRO A 18 -12.75 26.39 -2.02
N ALA A 19 -11.59 25.92 -2.47
CA ALA A 19 -11.40 24.52 -2.78
C ALA A 19 -11.57 23.73 -1.48
N VAL A 20 -12.74 23.13 -1.29
CA VAL A 20 -12.94 22.11 -0.26
C VAL A 20 -12.13 20.91 -0.73
N PRO A 21 -11.10 20.45 0.02
CA PRO A 21 -10.46 19.19 -0.32
C PRO A 21 -11.49 18.09 -0.04
N ILE A 22 -12.08 17.55 -1.11
CA ILE A 22 -12.85 16.31 -1.02
C ILE A 22 -11.82 15.21 -0.79
N SER A 23 -11.62 14.82 0.47
CA SER A 23 -10.99 13.56 0.84
C SER A 23 -12.02 12.70 1.56
N ALA A 24 -13.04 12.26 0.83
CA ALA A 24 -13.75 11.04 1.20
C ALA A 24 -13.04 9.91 0.46
N ALA A 25 -12.01 9.34 1.08
CA ALA A 25 -11.52 8.05 0.63
C ALA A 25 -12.61 7.03 0.97
N ASP A 26 -12.99 6.21 0.00
CA ASP A 26 -13.99 5.18 0.22
C ASP A 26 -13.53 4.30 1.40
N PRO A 27 -14.33 4.16 2.46
CA PRO A 27 -13.96 3.31 3.58
C PRO A 27 -13.77 1.89 3.03
N VAL A 28 -12.61 1.29 3.32
CA VAL A 28 -12.40 -0.13 3.08
C VAL A 28 -13.47 -0.87 3.87
N LEU A 29 -14.30 -1.68 3.20
CA LEU A 29 -15.34 -2.49 3.84
C LEU A 29 -14.71 -3.30 4.99
N GLY A 30 -15.15 -3.02 6.23
CA GLY A 30 -14.63 -3.65 7.44
C GLY A 30 -13.66 -2.80 8.27
N TRP A 31 -13.24 -1.62 7.81
CA TRP A 31 -12.51 -0.66 8.64
C TRP A 31 -13.47 0.06 9.59
N LEU A 32 -13.37 -0.21 10.89
CA LEU A 32 -14.22 0.40 11.92
C LEU A 32 -13.74 1.79 12.37
N GLY A 33 -12.68 2.33 11.75
CA GLY A 33 -12.01 3.54 12.21
C GLY A 33 -10.98 3.25 13.31
N GLY A 34 -9.99 4.13 13.44
CA GLY A 34 -9.19 4.19 14.67
C GLY A 34 -10.03 4.71 15.83
N THR A 35 -9.82 4.15 17.03
CA THR A 35 -10.33 4.72 18.29
C THR A 35 -9.38 5.78 18.83
N ALA A 36 -9.78 6.53 19.85
CA ALA A 36 -8.88 7.45 20.55
C ALA A 36 -7.66 6.72 21.18
N ASP A 37 -7.75 5.41 21.40
CA ASP A 37 -6.66 4.57 21.92
C ASP A 37 -5.75 4.02 20.82
N SER A 38 -6.05 4.28 19.54
CA SER A 38 -5.19 3.82 18.43
C SER A 38 -3.89 4.61 18.42
N PHE A 39 -2.77 3.92 18.29
CA PHE A 39 -1.48 4.57 18.08
C PHE A 39 -1.50 5.40 16.80
N GLU A 40 -0.86 6.57 16.83
CA GLU A 40 -0.54 7.31 15.62
C GLU A 40 0.43 6.49 14.76
N GLY A 41 0.06 6.20 13.52
CA GLY A 41 0.92 5.42 12.63
C GLY A 41 0.17 4.78 11.47
N TYR A 42 0.78 3.70 10.96
CA TYR A 42 0.29 2.93 9.83
C TYR A 42 0.20 1.45 10.19
N THR A 43 -0.73 0.76 9.54
CA THR A 43 -0.88 -0.69 9.60
C THR A 43 -0.32 -1.30 8.31
N LEU A 44 0.64 -2.22 8.46
CA LEU A 44 1.18 -3.00 7.35
C LEU A 44 0.38 -4.30 7.20
N VAL A 45 -0.16 -4.56 6.00
CA VAL A 45 -1.04 -5.69 5.74
C VAL A 45 -0.59 -6.45 4.50
N ALA A 46 -0.36 -7.75 4.63
CA ALA A 46 -0.07 -8.66 3.52
C ALA A 46 -1.15 -9.75 3.44
N PRO A 47 -2.26 -9.53 2.70
CA PRO A 47 -3.36 -10.49 2.65
C PRO A 47 -2.92 -11.83 2.04
N GLY A 48 -3.26 -12.94 2.69
CA GLY A 48 -2.75 -14.28 2.34
C GLY A 48 -3.04 -14.78 0.91
N THR A 49 -4.04 -14.20 0.25
CA THR A 49 -4.48 -14.54 -1.12
C THR A 49 -4.03 -13.52 -2.17
N SER A 50 -3.52 -12.37 -1.74
CA SER A 50 -3.04 -11.26 -2.57
C SER A 50 -1.56 -11.45 -2.90
N THR A 51 -1.09 -10.81 -3.96
CA THR A 51 0.34 -10.63 -4.24
C THR A 51 0.86 -9.25 -3.85
N THR A 52 -0.05 -8.37 -3.44
CA THR A 52 0.19 -6.99 -3.00
C THR A 52 0.20 -6.88 -1.48
N THR A 53 1.17 -6.14 -0.94
CA THR A 53 1.26 -5.72 0.46
C THR A 53 0.88 -4.24 0.56
N TYR A 54 0.13 -3.85 1.58
CA TYR A 54 -0.42 -2.51 1.76
C TYR A 54 0.09 -1.85 3.03
N LEU A 55 0.37 -0.55 2.95
CA LEU A 55 0.50 0.33 4.10
C LEU A 55 -0.78 1.16 4.20
N ILE A 56 -1.46 1.08 5.33
CA ILE A 56 -2.79 1.67 5.55
C ILE A 56 -2.72 2.65 6.71
N ASP A 57 -3.29 3.85 6.57
CA ASP A 57 -3.37 4.80 7.68
C ASP A 57 -4.57 4.54 8.61
N ASN A 58 -4.66 5.28 9.71
CA ASN A 58 -5.76 5.15 10.68
C ASN A 58 -7.15 5.57 10.13
N ALA A 59 -7.22 6.20 8.96
CA ALA A 59 -8.47 6.47 8.26
C ALA A 59 -8.87 5.30 7.32
N GLY A 60 -8.07 4.23 7.26
CA GLY A 60 -8.31 3.08 6.39
C GLY A 60 -7.85 3.31 4.96
N ARG A 61 -7.09 4.36 4.68
CA ARG A 61 -6.62 4.70 3.34
C ARG A 61 -5.33 3.96 3.04
N VAL A 62 -5.24 3.37 1.85
CA VAL A 62 -3.96 2.85 1.35
C VAL A 62 -3.06 4.04 1.04
N VAL A 63 -1.98 4.18 1.78
CA VAL A 63 -0.98 5.25 1.56
C VAL A 63 0.16 4.77 0.67
N HIS A 64 0.41 3.46 0.64
CA HIS A 64 1.41 2.84 -0.22
C HIS A 64 1.12 1.36 -0.42
N SER A 65 1.66 0.77 -1.50
CA SER A 65 1.55 -0.65 -1.77
C SER A 65 2.78 -1.19 -2.49
N TRP A 66 3.22 -2.37 -2.09
CA TRP A 66 4.27 -3.12 -2.78
C TRP A 66 3.69 -4.30 -3.55
N GLN A 67 4.10 -4.45 -4.81
CA GLN A 67 3.70 -5.56 -5.66
C GLN A 67 4.78 -6.65 -5.69
N SER A 68 4.37 -7.92 -5.63
CA SER A 68 5.24 -9.06 -5.89
C SER A 68 4.60 -10.00 -6.91
N ASN A 69 5.37 -10.94 -7.42
CA ASN A 69 4.87 -12.08 -8.19
C ASN A 69 4.42 -13.24 -7.29
N TYR A 70 4.71 -13.17 -5.98
CA TYR A 70 4.43 -14.23 -5.02
C TYR A 70 3.32 -13.83 -4.04
N ARG A 71 2.50 -14.81 -3.65
CA ARG A 71 1.64 -14.66 -2.46
C ARG A 71 2.52 -14.60 -1.20
N PRO A 72 2.09 -13.94 -0.12
CA PRO A 72 2.92 -13.80 1.07
C PRO A 72 3.13 -15.16 1.75
N GLY A 73 4.35 -15.35 2.26
CA GLY A 73 4.71 -16.44 3.17
C GLY A 73 4.22 -16.23 4.60
N LEU A 74 3.45 -15.17 4.85
CA LEU A 74 2.81 -14.80 6.13
C LEU A 74 3.69 -14.12 7.18
N SER A 75 4.88 -13.64 6.78
CA SER A 75 5.69 -12.67 7.54
C SER A 75 6.03 -11.47 6.66
N VAL A 76 5.96 -10.27 7.25
CA VAL A 76 6.26 -9.01 6.56
C VAL A 76 6.73 -7.95 7.55
N TYR A 77 7.74 -7.18 7.15
CA TYR A 77 8.36 -6.12 7.93
C TYR A 77 8.63 -4.90 7.04
N LEU A 78 8.27 -3.72 7.52
CA LEU A 78 8.74 -2.45 6.97
C LEU A 78 10.03 -2.07 7.73
N LEU A 79 11.14 -1.95 7.01
CA LEU A 79 12.42 -1.58 7.60
C LEU A 79 12.51 -0.07 7.84
N GLU A 80 13.42 0.36 8.72
CA GLU A 80 13.59 1.76 9.10
C GLU A 80 13.90 2.70 7.92
N ASP A 81 14.49 2.16 6.86
CA ASP A 81 14.85 2.88 5.65
C ASP A 81 13.78 2.80 4.53
N GLY A 82 12.57 2.36 4.88
CA GLY A 82 11.40 2.34 3.98
C GLY A 82 11.33 1.13 3.03
N LYS A 83 12.28 0.19 3.12
CA LYS A 83 12.23 -1.06 2.36
C LYS A 83 11.28 -2.08 2.97
N LEU A 84 10.71 -2.93 2.12
CA LEU A 84 9.85 -4.04 2.56
C LEU A 84 10.64 -5.35 2.58
N LEU A 85 10.79 -5.96 3.76
CA LEU A 85 11.21 -7.34 3.88
C LEU A 85 9.96 -8.22 4.00
N ARG A 86 9.81 -9.19 3.09
CA ARG A 86 8.64 -10.08 3.08
C ARG A 86 9.02 -11.53 2.82
N SER A 87 8.25 -12.45 3.40
CA SER A 87 8.26 -13.83 2.95
C SER A 87 7.30 -14.04 1.77
N GLY A 88 7.55 -15.07 0.96
CA GLY A 88 6.80 -15.42 -0.23
C GLY A 88 6.60 -16.93 -0.35
N LYS A 89 5.48 -17.33 -0.96
CA LYS A 89 5.10 -18.73 -1.18
C LYS A 89 5.76 -19.30 -2.43
N VAL A 90 6.60 -20.33 -2.25
CA VAL A 90 7.18 -21.14 -3.34
C VAL A 90 6.81 -22.61 -3.10
N PRO A 91 5.98 -23.22 -3.97
CA PRO A 91 5.56 -24.59 -3.77
C PRO A 91 6.71 -25.57 -4.01
N VAL A 92 6.79 -26.62 -3.20
CA VAL A 92 7.76 -27.72 -3.35
C VAL A 92 7.08 -29.05 -3.66
N THR A 93 7.87 -30.05 -4.03
CA THR A 93 7.44 -31.44 -4.25
C THR A 93 8.34 -32.34 -3.42
N PRO A 94 7.80 -33.27 -2.60
CA PRO A 94 6.38 -33.60 -2.41
C PRO A 94 5.54 -32.45 -1.80
N ALA A 95 4.23 -32.47 -2.05
CA ALA A 95 3.33 -31.34 -1.78
C ALA A 95 2.84 -31.26 -0.32
N ASP A 96 3.23 -32.21 0.53
CA ASP A 96 2.93 -32.25 1.96
C ASP A 96 3.45 -31.02 2.72
N MET A 97 4.57 -30.45 2.26
CA MET A 97 5.15 -29.22 2.81
C MET A 97 4.42 -27.93 2.34
N ASN A 98 3.48 -28.02 1.39
CA ASN A 98 2.69 -26.88 0.90
C ASN A 98 1.38 -26.68 1.71
N SER A 99 1.41 -27.04 2.99
CA SER A 99 0.28 -26.92 3.91
C SER A 99 0.61 -25.94 5.04
N GLY A 100 -0.43 -25.38 5.69
CA GLY A 100 -0.36 -24.53 6.89
C GLY A 100 0.90 -23.68 7.10
N GLY A 101 0.86 -22.39 6.80
CA GLY A 101 1.96 -21.48 7.18
C GLY A 101 3.20 -21.49 6.28
N TRP A 102 3.16 -22.24 5.18
CA TRP A 102 4.29 -22.34 4.24
C TRP A 102 4.62 -21.02 3.54
N GLY A 103 5.93 -20.78 3.39
CA GLY A 103 6.52 -19.70 2.60
C GLY A 103 7.50 -20.28 1.58
N GLY A 104 8.80 -20.08 1.78
CA GLY A 104 9.87 -20.64 0.94
C GLY A 104 10.74 -19.58 0.25
N LEU A 105 10.34 -18.32 0.29
CA LEU A 105 11.08 -17.20 -0.31
C LEU A 105 11.17 -16.05 0.67
N PHE A 106 12.27 -15.31 0.62
CA PHE A 106 12.40 -13.98 1.19
C PHE A 106 12.69 -12.97 0.07
N GLN A 107 12.06 -11.81 0.13
CA GLN A 107 12.32 -10.69 -0.76
C GLN A 107 12.54 -9.41 0.03
N LEU A 108 13.54 -8.64 -0.39
CA LEU A 108 13.71 -7.25 -0.01
C LEU A 108 13.30 -6.38 -1.20
N LEU A 109 12.24 -5.60 -1.04
CA LEU A 109 11.74 -4.68 -2.04
C LEU A 109 12.07 -3.24 -1.65
N ASP A 110 12.41 -2.41 -2.63
CA ASP A 110 12.42 -0.96 -2.44
C ASP A 110 10.99 -0.37 -2.47
N TRP A 111 10.89 0.95 -2.33
CA TRP A 111 9.62 1.68 -2.35
C TRP A 111 8.85 1.50 -3.66
N ASP A 112 9.53 1.29 -4.78
CA ASP A 112 8.89 1.15 -6.10
C ASP A 112 8.62 -0.32 -6.45
N SER A 113 8.70 -1.22 -5.46
CA SER A 113 8.56 -2.68 -5.63
C SER A 113 9.67 -3.35 -6.43
N ASN A 114 10.81 -2.69 -6.65
CA ASN A 114 11.95 -3.37 -7.26
C ASN A 114 12.55 -4.37 -6.27
N VAL A 115 12.83 -5.57 -6.76
CA VAL A 115 13.51 -6.61 -5.96
C VAL A 115 14.99 -6.24 -5.86
N LEU A 116 15.41 -5.82 -4.67
CA LEU A 116 16.82 -5.55 -4.38
C LEU A 116 17.59 -6.82 -4.05
N TRP A 117 16.91 -7.76 -3.38
CA TRP A 117 17.46 -9.06 -3.02
C TRP A 117 16.34 -10.09 -2.88
N GLN A 118 16.66 -11.34 -3.19
CA GLN A 118 15.77 -12.46 -3.04
C GLN A 118 16.57 -13.72 -2.67
N PHE A 119 16.01 -14.52 -1.76
CA PHE A 119 16.59 -15.81 -1.38
C PHE A 119 15.50 -16.85 -1.17
N GLN A 120 15.66 -17.99 -1.82
CA GLN A 120 14.76 -19.12 -1.67
C GLN A 120 15.32 -20.07 -0.61
N TYR A 121 14.50 -20.40 0.38
CA TYR A 121 14.77 -21.42 1.39
C TYR A 121 13.66 -22.47 1.34
N SER A 122 13.64 -23.19 0.23
CA SER A 122 12.71 -24.28 -0.02
C SER A 122 13.24 -25.24 -1.09
N ASP A 123 13.13 -26.54 -0.82
CA ASP A 123 13.39 -27.67 -1.72
C ASP A 123 12.54 -28.89 -1.30
N ASP A 124 12.87 -30.09 -1.75
CA ASP A 124 12.15 -31.32 -1.41
C ASP A 124 12.43 -31.82 0.02
N GLN A 125 13.32 -31.16 0.77
CA GLN A 125 13.71 -31.49 2.14
C GLN A 125 13.38 -30.37 3.14
N VAL A 126 13.38 -29.11 2.71
CA VAL A 126 13.15 -27.95 3.57
C VAL A 126 12.08 -27.02 3.01
N GLN A 127 11.34 -26.35 3.90
CA GLN A 127 10.41 -25.29 3.56
C GLN A 127 10.43 -24.25 4.67
N GLN A 128 10.66 -22.99 4.33
CA GLN A 128 10.48 -21.91 5.29
C GLN A 128 9.02 -21.80 5.74
N HIS A 129 8.83 -21.67 7.05
CA HIS A 129 7.54 -21.48 7.72
C HIS A 129 7.45 -20.04 8.23
N HIS A 130 6.39 -19.32 7.84
CA HIS A 130 6.07 -17.91 8.16
C HIS A 130 7.15 -16.86 7.92
#